data_AF-Q0ICL0-F1
#
_entry.id   AF-Q0ICL0-F1
#
_cell.length_a   1.000
_cell.length_b   1.000
_cell.length_c   1.000
_cell.angle_alpha   90.00
_cell.angle_beta   90.00
_cell.angle_gamma   90.00
#
_symmetry.space_group_name_H-M   'P 1'
#
loop_
_entity.id
_entity.type
_entity.pdbx_description
1 polymer ?
#
loop_
_entity_poly.entity_id
_entity_poly.type
_entity_poly.pdbx_seq_one_letter_code
_entity_poly.pdbx_strand_id
1 'polypeptide(L)'
;MQADGAKDGGLRFARMPPTHWPLSRLLLNRILDDRISDRFVAERVWERLGYQPDGEGLIWLAGAETPSAWREAFPQAPEVISIRPASVQLTRSIPREHKQLLKEQLKFAGYRIGELYPRRTRRATAVNWLLAWLASHEQVLEEEGPLPLLLDPPLNPVSGHPGDLPVR
;
A
#
# COMPACT_ATOMS: atom_id res chain seq x y z
N MET A 1 24.00 52.50 24.60
CA MET A 1 23.68 52.01 23.24
C MET A 1 23.94 50.51 23.26
N GLN A 2 22.92 49.66 23.42
CA GLN A 2 22.05 49.12 22.34
C GLN A 2 22.92 48.54 21.21
N ALA A 3 22.87 47.26 20.82
CA ALA A 3 21.74 46.36 20.60
C ALA A 3 22.22 44.88 20.73
N ASP A 4 21.47 43.95 21.32
CA ASP A 4 20.32 43.19 20.74
C ASP A 4 20.82 42.10 19.76
N GLY A 5 20.76 40.82 20.12
CA GLY A 5 19.71 39.91 19.60
C GLY A 5 20.39 39.01 18.54
N ALA A 6 20.09 37.72 18.36
CA ALA A 6 18.99 36.89 18.79
C ALA A 6 19.51 35.46 18.95
N LYS A 7 18.92 34.72 19.89
CA LYS A 7 19.04 33.27 19.94
C LYS A 7 18.26 32.72 18.75
N ASP A 8 18.94 32.05 17.83
CA ASP A 8 18.30 31.27 16.76
C ASP A 8 17.56 30.09 17.37
N GLY A 9 16.32 30.37 17.78
CA GLY A 9 15.25 29.39 17.94
C GLY A 9 14.87 28.87 16.56
N GLY A 10 15.66 27.95 16.04
CA GLY A 10 15.26 27.12 14.92
C GLY A 10 14.08 26.25 15.33
N LEU A 11 12.87 26.77 15.11
CA LEU A 11 11.62 26.01 15.15
C LEU A 11 11.82 24.78 14.27
N ARG A 12 11.99 23.63 14.91
CA ARG A 12 11.85 22.33 14.25
C ARG A 12 10.43 22.30 13.74
N PHE A 13 10.23 22.51 12.44
CA PHE A 13 8.99 22.12 11.79
C PHE A 13 8.82 20.63 12.06
N ALA A 14 7.94 20.28 13.00
CA ALA A 14 7.45 18.93 13.11
C ALA A 14 6.83 18.63 11.74
N ARG A 15 7.54 17.84 10.92
CA ARG A 15 7.01 17.33 9.66
C ARG A 15 5.77 16.52 10.05
N MET A 16 4.59 17.12 9.92
CA MET A 16 3.35 16.36 10.08
C MET A 16 3.48 15.20 9.10
N PRO A 17 3.41 13.94 9.57
CA PRO A 17 3.46 12.82 8.63
C PRO A 17 2.30 13.01 7.65
N PRO A 18 2.51 12.72 6.35
CA PRO A 18 1.38 12.68 5.43
C PRO A 18 0.32 11.76 6.04
N THR A 19 -0.91 12.26 6.19
CA THR A 19 -1.99 11.45 6.72
C THR A 19 -2.31 10.37 5.69
N HIS A 20 -1.77 9.17 5.90
CA HIS A 20 -2.08 8.00 5.09
C HIS A 20 -3.58 7.70 5.16
N TRP A 21 -4.15 7.16 4.09
CA TRP A 21 -5.53 6.66 4.16
C TRP A 21 -5.61 5.56 5.23
N PRO A 22 -6.58 5.61 6.17
CA PRO A 22 -6.65 4.66 7.27
C PRO A 22 -6.99 3.25 6.77
N LEU A 23 -6.31 2.24 7.32
CA LEU A 23 -6.60 0.84 7.03
C LEU A 23 -7.60 0.29 8.04
N SER A 24 -8.56 -0.48 7.57
CA SER A 24 -9.49 -1.23 8.41
C SER A 24 -9.63 -2.66 7.90
N ARG A 25 -10.04 -3.58 8.78
CA ARG A 25 -10.38 -4.95 8.43
C ARG A 25 -11.39 -4.99 7.30
N LEU A 26 -12.44 -4.14 7.38
CA LEU A 26 -13.44 -4.02 6.33
C LEU A 26 -12.80 -3.69 4.98
N LEU A 27 -11.92 -2.69 4.91
CA LEU A 27 -11.22 -2.32 3.68
C LEU A 27 -10.38 -3.48 3.13
N LEU A 28 -9.55 -4.10 3.98
CA LEU A 28 -8.67 -5.19 3.57
C LEU A 28 -9.45 -6.40 3.04
N ASN A 29 -10.59 -6.73 3.66
CA ASN A 29 -11.49 -7.76 3.16
C ASN A 29 -12.07 -7.39 1.78
N ARG A 30 -12.45 -6.12 1.54
CA ARG A 30 -12.92 -5.70 0.21
C ARG A 30 -11.86 -5.76 -0.88
N ILE A 31 -10.58 -5.59 -0.50
CA ILE A 31 -9.46 -5.81 -1.43
C ILE A 31 -9.34 -7.29 -1.81
N LEU A 32 -9.46 -8.19 -0.82
CA LEU A 32 -9.44 -9.65 -1.03
C LEU A 32 -10.64 -10.15 -1.85
N ASP A 33 -11.82 -9.54 -1.64
CA ASP A 33 -13.05 -9.82 -2.39
C ASP A 33 -13.01 -9.29 -3.84
N ASP A 34 -11.90 -8.67 -4.26
CA ASP A 34 -11.72 -8.05 -5.58
C ASP A 34 -12.76 -6.96 -5.86
N ARG A 35 -13.08 -6.11 -4.86
CA ARG A 35 -14.10 -5.04 -4.96
C ARG A 35 -13.55 -3.62 -4.91
N ILE A 36 -12.22 -3.49 -4.95
CA ILE A 36 -11.48 -2.23 -4.89
C ILE A 36 -10.58 -2.18 -6.13
N SER A 37 -10.39 -1.05 -6.79
CA SER A 37 -9.47 -0.92 -7.94
C SER A 37 -8.02 -1.26 -7.57
N ASP A 38 -7.25 -1.84 -8.49
CA ASP A 38 -5.82 -2.08 -8.28
C ASP A 38 -5.10 -0.79 -7.95
N ARG A 39 -5.44 0.30 -8.65
CA ARG A 39 -4.81 1.62 -8.44
C ARG A 39 -4.96 2.09 -7.00
N PHE A 40 -6.17 1.99 -6.44
CA PHE A 40 -6.39 2.39 -5.04
C PHE A 40 -5.59 1.51 -4.08
N VAL A 41 -5.50 0.20 -4.33
CA VAL A 41 -4.67 -0.71 -3.53
C VAL A 41 -3.20 -0.33 -3.61
N ALA A 42 -2.71 -0.01 -4.81
CA ALA A 42 -1.32 0.35 -5.04
C ALA A 42 -0.94 1.64 -4.32
N GLU A 43 -1.80 2.66 -4.34
CA GLU A 43 -1.57 3.92 -3.60
C GLU A 43 -1.43 3.70 -2.10
N ARG A 44 -2.23 2.82 -1.48
CA ARG A 44 -2.07 2.48 -0.05
C ARG A 44 -0.71 1.90 0.27
N VAL A 45 -0.16 1.13 -0.67
CA VAL A 45 1.19 0.55 -0.56
C VAL A 45 2.24 1.64 -0.77
N TRP A 46 2.08 2.49 -1.78
CA TRP A 46 3.04 3.56 -2.12
C TRP A 46 3.19 4.60 -1.01
N GLU A 47 2.08 5.06 -0.44
CA GLU A 47 2.04 5.95 0.72
C GLU A 47 2.94 5.43 1.86
N ARG A 48 2.89 4.12 2.11
CA ARG A 48 3.59 3.45 3.21
C ARG A 48 5.01 3.02 2.86
N LEU A 49 5.30 2.86 1.57
CA LEU A 49 6.65 2.71 1.04
C LEU A 49 7.38 4.04 0.91
N GLY A 50 6.76 5.17 1.29
CA GLY A 50 7.39 6.49 1.26
C GLY A 50 7.50 7.11 -0.13
N TYR A 51 6.79 6.57 -1.13
CA TYR A 51 6.64 7.26 -2.41
C TYR A 51 5.80 8.52 -2.22
N GLN A 52 6.06 9.53 -3.04
CA GLN A 52 5.38 10.82 -2.98
C GLN A 52 4.73 11.14 -4.33
N PRO A 53 3.47 11.63 -4.34
CA PRO A 53 2.87 12.12 -5.56
C PRO A 53 3.66 13.30 -6.12
N ASP A 54 3.73 13.40 -7.43
CA ASP A 54 4.11 14.62 -8.12
C ASP A 54 3.03 15.70 -7.93
N GLY A 55 3.27 16.92 -8.45
CA GLY A 55 2.37 18.05 -8.26
C GLY A 55 0.92 17.80 -8.73
N GLU A 56 0.71 16.86 -9.66
CA GLU A 56 -0.61 16.51 -10.21
C GLU A 56 -1.20 15.22 -9.60
N GLY A 57 -0.42 14.47 -8.81
CA GLY A 57 -0.84 13.22 -8.17
C GLY A 57 -0.94 12.01 -9.10
N LEU A 58 -0.58 12.19 -10.37
CA LEU A 58 -0.66 11.15 -11.41
C LEU A 58 0.53 10.19 -11.29
N ILE A 59 1.71 10.73 -11.03
CA ILE A 59 2.97 10.00 -10.91
C ILE A 59 3.42 10.02 -9.46
N TRP A 60 3.89 8.88 -8.96
CA TRP A 60 4.47 8.77 -7.62
C TRP A 60 5.95 8.45 -7.76
N LEU A 61 6.80 9.25 -7.12
CA LEU A 61 8.26 9.12 -7.18
C LEU A 61 8.81 8.65 -5.84
N ALA A 62 9.89 7.87 -5.88
CA ALA A 62 10.54 7.38 -4.68
C ALA A 62 11.06 8.55 -3.84
N GLY A 63 10.56 8.67 -2.61
CA GLY A 63 10.96 9.72 -1.67
C GLY A 63 12.22 9.36 -0.89
N ALA A 64 12.64 10.27 -0.01
CA ALA A 64 13.76 10.02 0.90
C ALA A 64 13.50 8.85 1.87
N GLU A 65 12.22 8.59 2.19
CA GLU A 65 11.79 7.49 3.06
C GLU A 65 11.62 6.16 2.31
N THR A 66 11.71 6.16 0.98
CA THR A 66 11.59 4.92 0.20
C THR A 66 12.82 4.05 0.39
N PRO A 67 12.66 2.78 0.83
CA PRO A 67 13.79 1.87 1.02
C PRO A 67 14.67 1.79 -0.24
N SER A 68 16.00 1.72 -0.08
CA SER A 68 16.95 1.74 -1.20
C SER A 68 16.64 0.68 -2.26
N ALA A 69 16.35 -0.56 -1.83
CA ALA A 69 15.99 -1.66 -2.72
C ALA A 69 14.72 -1.39 -3.56
N TRP A 70 13.79 -0.56 -3.07
CA TRP A 70 12.63 -0.12 -3.82
C TRP A 70 12.96 1.05 -4.73
N ARG A 71 13.64 2.07 -4.22
CA ARG A 71 14.03 3.27 -4.97
C ARG A 71 14.93 2.96 -6.17
N GLU A 72 15.88 2.03 -6.02
CA GLU A 72 16.80 1.62 -7.08
C GLU A 72 16.10 0.79 -8.17
N ALA A 73 15.23 -0.14 -7.77
CA ALA A 73 14.50 -0.99 -8.72
C ALA A 73 13.32 -0.26 -9.38
N PHE A 74 12.69 0.67 -8.66
CA PHE A 74 11.47 1.37 -9.05
C PHE A 74 11.55 2.85 -8.62
N PRO A 75 12.26 3.72 -9.36
CA PRO A 75 12.31 5.16 -9.09
C PRO A 75 10.92 5.81 -9.16
N GLN A 76 10.03 5.27 -9.99
CA GLN A 76 8.60 5.57 -10.04
C GLN A 76 7.83 4.41 -9.41
N ALA A 77 6.79 4.73 -8.62
CA ALA A 77 5.99 3.73 -7.93
C ALA A 77 5.33 2.77 -8.94
N PRO A 78 5.57 1.45 -8.83
CA PRO A 78 5.05 0.48 -9.77
C PRO A 78 3.65 0.02 -9.37
N GLU A 79 2.82 -0.31 -10.35
CA GLU A 79 1.53 -0.97 -10.13
C GLU A 79 1.74 -2.38 -9.55
N VAL A 80 1.73 -2.50 -8.22
CA VAL A 80 2.13 -3.72 -7.49
C VAL A 80 1.24 -4.95 -7.76
N ILE A 81 0.04 -4.74 -8.31
CA ILE A 81 -0.87 -5.82 -8.69
C ILE A 81 -0.65 -6.26 -10.14
N SER A 82 -0.49 -5.34 -11.08
CA SER A 82 -0.35 -5.69 -12.51
C SER A 82 1.09 -6.08 -12.89
N ILE A 83 2.09 -5.57 -12.17
CA ILE A 83 3.52 -5.76 -12.47
C ILE A 83 4.12 -6.86 -11.57
N ARG A 84 4.48 -8.00 -12.17
CA ARG A 84 5.05 -9.16 -11.46
C ARG A 84 6.32 -8.83 -10.66
N PRO A 85 7.36 -8.15 -11.20
CA PRO A 85 8.54 -7.80 -10.42
C PRO A 85 8.24 -7.01 -9.14
N ALA A 86 7.29 -6.07 -9.21
CA ALA A 86 6.88 -5.26 -8.06
C ALA A 86 6.18 -6.13 -6.99
N SER A 87 5.29 -7.04 -7.38
CA SER A 87 4.66 -7.97 -6.44
C SER A 87 5.67 -8.91 -5.76
N VAL A 88 6.68 -9.39 -6.49
CA VAL A 88 7.77 -10.19 -5.93
C VAL A 88 8.58 -9.37 -4.93
N GLN A 89 8.91 -8.12 -5.26
CA GLN A 89 9.61 -7.22 -4.33
C GLN A 89 8.78 -6.95 -3.07
N LEU A 90 7.46 -6.79 -3.22
CA LEU A 90 6.53 -6.62 -2.11
C LEU A 90 6.54 -7.83 -1.18
N THR A 91 6.50 -9.03 -1.74
CA THR A 91 6.59 -10.28 -0.98
C THR A 91 7.90 -10.40 -0.21
N ARG A 92 9.03 -10.02 -0.83
CA ARG A 92 10.36 -10.03 -0.20
C ARG A 92 10.50 -9.01 0.93
N SER A 93 9.70 -7.95 0.89
CA SER A 93 9.69 -6.88 1.89
C SER A 93 8.89 -7.22 3.15
N ILE A 94 8.21 -8.37 3.20
CA ILE A 94 7.44 -8.83 4.37
C ILE A 94 8.39 -9.58 5.33
N PRO A 95 8.55 -9.12 6.59
CA PRO A 95 9.29 -9.85 7.62
C PRO A 95 8.77 -11.28 7.81
N ARG A 96 9.63 -12.21 8.24
CA ARG A 96 9.27 -13.64 8.31
C ARG A 96 8.13 -13.89 9.30
N GLU A 97 8.19 -13.20 10.43
CA GLU A 97 7.21 -13.17 11.51
C GLU A 97 5.84 -12.66 11.03
N HIS A 98 5.79 -11.84 9.99
CA HIS A 98 4.56 -11.23 9.49
C HIS A 98 3.94 -11.96 8.29
N LYS A 99 4.48 -13.12 7.89
CA LYS A 99 4.00 -13.84 6.70
C LYS A 99 2.61 -14.47 6.86
N GLN A 100 2.16 -14.70 8.09
CA GLN A 100 0.89 -15.38 8.39
C GLN A 100 -0.23 -14.42 8.83
N LEU A 101 -0.03 -13.10 8.75
CA LEU A 101 -0.98 -12.11 9.26
C LEU A 101 -2.35 -12.17 8.57
N LEU A 102 -2.41 -12.53 7.29
CA LEU A 102 -3.68 -12.81 6.60
C LEU A 102 -4.56 -13.83 7.33
N LYS A 103 -3.95 -14.93 7.79
CA LYS A 103 -4.66 -16.00 8.51
C LYS A 103 -4.95 -15.58 9.95
N GLU A 104 -3.98 -14.98 10.62
CA GLU A 104 -4.06 -14.64 12.04
C GLU A 104 -5.06 -13.52 12.29
N GLN A 105 -4.93 -12.41 11.53
CA GLN A 105 -5.78 -11.25 11.68
C GLN A 105 -7.07 -11.41 10.89
N LEU A 106 -7.03 -11.67 9.58
CA LEU A 106 -8.23 -11.66 8.72
C LEU A 106 -8.98 -12.99 8.62
N LYS A 107 -8.46 -14.08 9.22
CA LYS A 107 -9.01 -15.45 9.07
C LYS A 107 -9.08 -15.89 7.60
N PHE A 108 -8.23 -15.32 6.75
CA PHE A 108 -8.19 -15.63 5.32
C PHE A 108 -7.55 -17.02 5.11
N ALA A 109 -8.35 -17.97 4.64
CA ALA A 109 -7.92 -19.35 4.38
C ALA A 109 -7.28 -19.56 3.00
N GLY A 110 -7.20 -18.51 2.18
CA GLY A 110 -6.82 -18.60 0.78
C GLY A 110 -8.03 -18.56 -0.16
N TYR A 111 -7.74 -18.48 -1.46
CA TYR A 111 -8.74 -18.54 -2.52
C TYR A 111 -9.08 -19.98 -2.88
N ARG A 112 -10.29 -20.22 -3.39
CA ARG A 112 -10.66 -21.52 -3.97
C ARG A 112 -9.88 -21.75 -5.26
N ILE A 113 -9.74 -23.01 -5.67
CA ILE A 113 -8.97 -23.38 -6.89
C ILE A 113 -9.46 -22.62 -8.13
N GLY A 114 -10.78 -22.47 -8.31
CA GLY A 114 -11.36 -21.72 -9.42
C GLY A 114 -11.20 -20.20 -9.34
N GLU A 115 -10.71 -19.68 -8.23
CA GLU A 115 -10.48 -18.25 -7.97
C GLU A 115 -8.98 -17.90 -7.95
N LEU A 116 -8.11 -18.88 -8.21
CA LEU A 116 -6.68 -18.72 -8.10
C LEU A 116 -6.10 -18.17 -9.41
N TYR A 117 -6.18 -16.85 -9.57
CA TYR A 117 -5.57 -16.13 -10.68
C TYR A 117 -4.55 -15.10 -10.20
N PRO A 118 -3.55 -14.75 -11.03
CA PRO A 118 -2.43 -13.89 -10.62
C PRO A 118 -2.86 -12.58 -9.93
N ARG A 119 -3.87 -11.87 -10.43
CA ARG A 119 -4.37 -10.62 -9.82
C ARG A 119 -4.79 -10.81 -8.36
N ARG A 120 -5.63 -11.82 -8.06
CA ARG A 120 -6.10 -12.12 -6.70
C ARG A 120 -4.96 -12.50 -5.76
N THR A 121 -4.03 -13.33 -6.24
CA THR A 121 -2.84 -13.71 -5.44
C THR A 121 -2.00 -12.48 -5.10
N ARG A 122 -1.78 -11.57 -6.06
CA ARG A 122 -1.01 -10.34 -5.84
C ARG A 122 -1.75 -9.34 -4.94
N ARG A 123 -3.08 -9.30 -4.97
CA ARG A 123 -3.91 -8.55 -4.00
C ARG A 123 -3.76 -9.08 -2.59
N ALA A 124 -3.76 -10.40 -2.41
CA ALA A 124 -3.47 -11.01 -1.11
C ALA A 124 -2.05 -10.67 -0.64
N THR A 125 -1.04 -10.66 -1.52
CA THR A 125 0.29 -10.16 -1.19
C THR A 125 0.27 -8.71 -0.71
N ALA A 126 -0.45 -7.82 -1.41
CA ALA A 126 -0.57 -6.42 -1.00
C ALA A 126 -1.23 -6.27 0.37
N VAL A 127 -2.33 -7.00 0.62
CA VAL A 127 -3.00 -7.00 1.93
C VAL A 127 -2.08 -7.52 3.04
N ASN A 128 -1.35 -8.61 2.80
CA ASN A 128 -0.40 -9.14 3.78
C ASN A 128 0.71 -8.14 4.10
N TRP A 129 1.20 -7.44 3.08
CA TRP A 129 2.21 -6.40 3.26
C TRP A 129 1.66 -5.19 4.05
N LEU A 130 0.42 -4.77 3.80
CA LEU A 130 -0.22 -3.69 4.56
C LEU A 130 -0.40 -4.07 6.04
N LEU A 131 -0.79 -5.32 6.33
CA LEU A 131 -0.85 -5.84 7.70
C LEU A 131 0.53 -5.86 8.35
N ALA A 132 1.56 -6.30 7.62
CA ALA A 132 2.92 -6.32 8.11
C ALA A 132 3.43 -4.91 8.42
N TRP A 133 3.07 -3.92 7.60
CA TRP A 133 3.40 -2.52 7.85
C TRP A 133 2.74 -2.02 9.13
N LEU A 134 1.45 -2.28 9.35
CA LEU A 134 0.76 -1.92 10.61
C LEU A 134 1.46 -2.54 11.82
N ALA A 135 1.75 -3.84 11.77
CA ALA A 135 2.42 -4.56 12.85
C ALA A 135 3.81 -4.00 13.16
N SER A 136 4.61 -3.69 12.13
CA SER A 136 5.95 -3.09 12.30
C SER A 136 5.92 -1.65 12.84
N HIS A 137 4.79 -0.96 12.74
CA HIS A 137 4.60 0.40 13.28
C HIS A 137 3.71 0.42 14.52
N GLU A 138 3.45 -0.76 15.11
CA GLU A 138 2.61 -0.93 16.31
C GLU A 138 1.21 -0.31 16.17
N GLN A 139 0.69 -0.27 14.94
CA GLN A 139 -0.65 0.24 14.65
C GLN A 139 -1.69 -0.86 14.77
N VAL A 140 -2.82 -0.53 15.38
CA VAL A 140 -3.97 -1.43 15.51
C VAL A 140 -4.74 -1.47 14.19
N LEU A 141 -5.15 -2.66 13.77
CA LEU A 141 -6.10 -2.82 12.67
C LEU A 141 -7.50 -2.56 13.18
N GLU A 142 -8.06 -1.40 12.84
CA GLU A 142 -9.45 -1.07 13.15
C GLU A 142 -10.42 -2.00 12.41
N GLU A 143 -11.56 -2.31 13.02
CA GLU A 143 -12.57 -3.16 12.39
C GLU A 143 -13.26 -2.46 11.22
N GLU A 144 -13.57 -1.18 11.39
CA GLU A 144 -14.26 -0.33 10.41
C GLU A 144 -13.43 0.91 10.03
N GLY A 145 -13.75 1.51 8.88
CA GLY A 145 -13.06 2.68 8.38
C GLY A 145 -13.61 3.11 7.02
N PRO A 146 -13.12 4.22 6.45
CA PRO A 146 -13.59 4.71 5.16
C PRO A 146 -13.29 3.73 4.04
N LEU A 147 -14.26 3.54 3.17
CA LEU A 147 -14.14 2.75 1.96
C LEU A 147 -14.13 3.66 0.73
N PRO A 148 -13.30 3.37 -0.29
CA PRO A 148 -13.47 3.99 -1.59
C PRO A 148 -14.74 3.46 -2.28
N LEU A 149 -14.96 3.90 -3.52
CA LEU A 149 -16.00 3.32 -4.37
C LEU A 149 -15.82 1.79 -4.45
N LEU A 150 -16.86 1.07 -4.02
CA LEU A 150 -16.92 -0.37 -4.17
C LEU A 150 -17.33 -0.71 -5.60
N LEU A 151 -16.67 -1.69 -6.16
CA LEU A 151 -16.89 -2.18 -7.51
C LEU A 151 -17.34 -3.65 -7.46
N ASP A 152 -18.05 -4.07 -8.49
CA ASP A 152 -18.28 -5.50 -8.72
C ASP A 152 -16.97 -6.16 -9.17
N PRO A 153 -16.72 -7.42 -8.78
CA PRO A 153 -15.56 -8.16 -9.25
C PRO A 153 -15.47 -8.14 -10.79
N PRO A 154 -14.26 -7.99 -11.35
CA PRO A 154 -14.10 -7.83 -12.78
C PRO A 154 -14.48 -9.12 -13.52
N LEU A 155 -15.27 -8.98 -14.59
CA LEU A 155 -15.64 -10.11 -15.46
C LEU A 155 -14.42 -10.80 -16.08
N ASN A 156 -13.39 -10.01 -16.41
CA ASN A 156 -12.10 -10.51 -16.86
C ASN A 156 -11.02 -10.24 -15.79
N PRO A 157 -10.59 -11.27 -15.04
CA PRO A 157 -9.53 -11.16 -14.04
C PRO A 157 -8.19 -10.63 -14.55
N VAL A 158 -7.90 -10.79 -15.86
CA VAL A 158 -6.67 -10.25 -16.46
C VAL A 158 -6.76 -8.74 -16.58
N SER A 159 -7.90 -8.20 -17.01
CA SER A 159 -8.10 -6.77 -17.23
C SER A 159 -8.29 -5.99 -15.94
N GLY A 160 -8.99 -6.55 -14.94
CA GLY A 160 -9.29 -5.83 -13.71
C GLY A 160 -10.48 -4.90 -13.81
N HIS A 161 -10.56 -3.96 -12.87
CA HIS A 161 -11.58 -2.91 -12.86
C HIS A 161 -11.32 -1.85 -13.93
N PRO A 162 -12.32 -1.02 -14.28
CA PRO A 162 -12.10 0.13 -15.16
C PRO A 162 -10.94 1.01 -14.67
N GLY A 163 -9.96 1.24 -15.54
CA GLY A 163 -8.75 2.01 -15.24
C GLY A 163 -7.57 1.18 -14.68
N ASP A 164 -7.79 -0.07 -14.29
CA ASP A 164 -6.70 -0.95 -13.88
C ASP A 164 -5.86 -1.38 -15.09
N LEU A 165 -4.55 -1.53 -14.87
CA LEU A 165 -3.69 -2.12 -15.88
C LEU A 165 -3.92 -3.64 -15.96
N PRO A 166 -3.83 -4.23 -17.16
CA PRO A 166 -3.91 -5.68 -17.31
C PRO A 166 -2.72 -6.35 -16.62
N VAL A 167 -2.98 -7.48 -15.95
CA VAL A 167 -1.93 -8.28 -15.33
C VAL A 167 -1.07 -8.94 -16.40
N ARG A 168 0.25 -8.75 -16.30
CA ARG A 168 1.27 -9.41 -17.13
C ARG A 168 2.06 -10.43 -16.33
#